data_AF-A0A957DQH5-F1
#
_entry.id   AF-A0A957DQH5-F1
#
_cell.length_a   1.000
_cell.length_b   1.000
_cell.length_c   1.000
_cell.angle_alpha   90.00
_cell.angle_beta   90.00
_cell.angle_gamma   90.00
#
_symmetry.space_group_name_H-M   'P 1'
#
loop_
_entity.id
_entity.type
_entity.pdbx_description
1 polymer ?
#
loop_
_entity_poly.entity_id
_entity_poly.type
_entity_poly.pdbx_seq_one_letter_code
_entity_poly.pdbx_strand_id
1 'polypeptide(L)'
;MQKIRLFLPISLLLAAIFVSPVVAQTEHRPGLLATLTSDRPLVIISAVLTLFNIMLAYILNKKSVSFLQLALIALGSMTAFLHLGIGLRGRGLLLMNGLGYVGLIYALLLPISYLVAKRIWIYWLLLGYTVVTFVGYFATHSVSMFSWMAILTKVIELGLMGMLLVGIWQTRKTASKTTSPTVTQ
;
A
#
# COMPACT_ATOMS: atom_id res chain seq x y z
N MET A 1 22.14 -12.58 -14.52
CA MET A 1 21.56 -11.27 -14.12
C MET A 1 20.70 -10.66 -15.25
N GLN A 2 19.59 -11.31 -15.63
CA GLN A 2 18.86 -10.94 -16.87
C GLN A 2 17.38 -10.53 -16.66
N LYS A 3 16.85 -10.63 -15.43
CA LYS A 3 15.42 -10.35 -15.13
C LYS A 3 15.09 -8.89 -14.77
N ILE A 4 16.10 -8.03 -14.63
CA ILE A 4 15.90 -6.61 -14.21
C ILE A 4 15.51 -5.71 -15.39
N ARG A 5 15.74 -6.12 -16.64
CA ARG A 5 15.50 -5.27 -17.83
C ARG A 5 14.03 -5.15 -18.25
N LEU A 6 13.11 -5.95 -17.68
CA LEU A 6 11.69 -5.92 -18.06
C LEU A 6 10.82 -5.01 -17.16
N PHE A 7 11.28 -4.65 -15.96
CA PHE A 7 10.49 -3.83 -15.01
C PHE A 7 10.62 -2.32 -15.23
N LEU A 8 11.73 -1.87 -15.82
CA LEU A 8 11.99 -0.46 -16.10
C LEU A 8 11.02 0.14 -17.15
N PRO A 9 10.69 -0.51 -18.28
CA PRO A 9 9.78 0.08 -19.26
C PRO A 9 8.32 0.12 -18.77
N ILE A 10 7.87 -0.83 -17.94
CA ILE A 10 6.49 -0.85 -17.41
C ILE A 10 6.29 0.25 -16.36
N SER A 11 7.29 0.50 -15.51
CA SER A 11 7.24 1.60 -14.53
C SER A 11 7.32 2.98 -15.21
N LEU A 12 8.09 3.10 -16.30
CA LEU A 12 8.16 4.32 -17.12
C LEU A 12 6.89 4.54 -17.95
N LEU A 13 6.25 3.49 -18.44
CA LEU A 13 4.97 3.59 -19.16
C LEU A 13 3.84 4.03 -18.21
N LEU A 14 3.83 3.50 -16.97
CA LEU A 14 2.90 3.96 -15.94
C LEU A 14 3.22 5.40 -15.53
N ALA A 15 4.48 5.76 -15.30
CA ALA A 15 4.87 7.15 -15.01
C ALA A 15 4.52 8.10 -16.17
N ALA A 16 4.64 7.69 -17.44
CA ALA A 16 4.27 8.50 -18.60
C ALA A 16 2.76 8.72 -18.73
N ILE A 17 1.94 7.76 -18.29
CA ILE A 17 0.48 7.94 -18.15
C ILE A 17 0.15 8.94 -17.03
N PHE A 18 1.00 9.04 -15.99
CA PHE A 18 0.78 9.91 -14.83
C PHE A 18 1.45 11.31 -14.90
N VAL A 19 2.32 11.57 -15.88
CA VAL A 19 3.11 12.84 -15.98
C VAL A 19 2.66 13.76 -17.12
N SER A 20 1.60 13.43 -17.87
CA SER A 20 1.10 14.38 -18.88
C SER A 20 0.51 15.64 -18.23
N PRO A 21 0.98 16.85 -18.58
CA PRO A 21 0.49 18.07 -17.98
C PRO A 21 -0.93 18.35 -18.45
N VAL A 22 -1.75 18.69 -17.46
CA VAL A 22 -3.01 19.43 -17.59
C VAL A 22 -2.85 20.60 -18.55
N VAL A 23 -3.32 20.44 -19.79
CA VAL A 23 -3.66 21.47 -20.80
C VAL A 23 -4.62 20.76 -21.76
N ALA A 24 -5.86 21.16 -22.06
CA ALA A 24 -6.60 22.39 -21.88
C ALA A 24 -8.08 22.08 -21.56
N GLN A 25 -8.72 22.98 -20.83
CA GLN A 25 -10.18 23.06 -20.72
C GLN A 25 -10.76 23.50 -22.06
N THR A 26 -11.70 22.74 -22.60
CA THR A 26 -12.94 23.22 -23.25
C THR A 26 -13.78 22.00 -23.62
N GLU A 27 -15.02 21.95 -23.10
CA GLU A 27 -16.19 21.13 -23.50
C GLU A 27 -16.85 20.42 -22.32
N HIS A 28 -18.17 20.61 -22.19
CA HIS A 28 -19.09 20.10 -21.16
C HIS A 28 -19.32 18.58 -21.21
N ARG A 29 -18.28 17.80 -21.49
CA ARG A 29 -18.27 16.36 -21.22
C ARG A 29 -17.44 16.16 -19.96
N PRO A 30 -17.91 15.41 -18.95
CA PRO A 30 -17.02 14.99 -17.89
C PRO A 30 -15.88 14.23 -18.56
N GLY A 31 -14.71 14.85 -18.65
CA GLY A 31 -13.55 14.28 -19.33
C GLY A 31 -13.28 12.89 -18.76
N LEU A 32 -12.57 12.05 -19.51
CA LEU A 32 -12.19 10.72 -19.07
C LEU A 32 -11.62 10.73 -17.63
N LEU A 33 -10.80 11.76 -17.32
CA LEU A 33 -10.28 11.98 -15.96
C LEU A 33 -11.38 12.24 -14.92
N ALA A 34 -12.37 13.09 -15.21
CA ALA A 34 -13.49 13.36 -14.28
C ALA A 34 -14.29 12.08 -13.98
N THR A 35 -14.51 11.25 -15.01
CA THR A 35 -15.23 9.97 -14.87
C THR A 35 -14.42 8.94 -14.07
N LEU A 36 -13.11 8.84 -14.33
CA LEU A 36 -12.17 7.98 -13.58
C LEU A 36 -11.97 8.47 -12.14
N THR A 37 -12.21 9.75 -11.87
CA THR A 37 -12.20 10.35 -10.52
C THR A 37 -13.55 10.30 -9.81
N SER A 38 -14.52 9.53 -10.29
CA SER A 38 -15.66 9.18 -9.44
C SER A 38 -15.28 8.06 -8.45
N ASP A 39 -16.04 7.90 -7.37
CA ASP A 39 -15.65 6.99 -6.27
C ASP A 39 -15.66 5.51 -6.68
N ARG A 40 -16.59 5.09 -7.55
CA ARG A 40 -16.70 3.68 -7.97
C ARG A 40 -15.53 3.24 -8.87
N PRO A 41 -15.17 3.95 -9.96
CA PRO A 41 -14.02 3.61 -10.77
C PRO A 41 -12.73 3.65 -9.97
N LEU A 42 -12.60 4.58 -9.01
CA LEU A 42 -11.44 4.64 -8.13
C LEU A 42 -11.24 3.35 -7.33
N VAL A 43 -12.31 2.85 -6.70
CA VAL A 43 -12.27 1.58 -5.96
C VAL A 43 -11.92 0.42 -6.88
N ILE A 44 -12.52 0.35 -8.06
CA ILE A 44 -12.27 -0.72 -9.05
C ILE A 44 -10.80 -0.69 -9.49
N ILE A 45 -10.27 0.48 -9.87
CA ILE A 45 -8.86 0.64 -10.28
C ILE A 45 -7.93 0.24 -9.12
N SER A 46 -8.22 0.70 -7.90
CA SER A 46 -7.43 0.36 -6.71
C SER A 46 -7.43 -1.14 -6.44
N ALA A 47 -8.57 -1.81 -6.61
CA ALA A 47 -8.69 -3.26 -6.48
C ALA A 47 -7.88 -3.99 -7.57
N VAL A 48 -7.97 -3.57 -8.83
CA VAL A 48 -7.18 -4.15 -9.94
C VAL A 48 -5.69 -4.01 -9.70
N LEU A 49 -5.21 -2.82 -9.30
CA LEU A 49 -3.80 -2.60 -8.97
C LEU A 49 -3.35 -3.41 -7.75
N THR A 50 -4.24 -3.61 -6.77
CA THR A 50 -3.99 -4.48 -5.62
C THR A 50 -3.83 -5.94 -6.04
N LEU A 51 -4.70 -6.46 -6.92
CA LEU A 51 -4.57 -7.80 -7.48
C LEU A 51 -3.27 -7.96 -8.27
N PHE A 52 -2.87 -6.94 -9.03
CA PHE A 52 -1.58 -6.91 -9.71
C PHE A 52 -0.42 -7.02 -8.71
N ASN A 53 -0.43 -6.28 -7.61
CA ASN A 53 0.60 -6.38 -6.56
C ASN A 53 0.63 -7.74 -5.87
N ILE A 54 -0.53 -8.38 -5.66
CA ILE A 54 -0.61 -9.75 -5.15
C ILE A 54 0.04 -10.72 -6.15
N MET A 55 -0.30 -10.63 -7.44
CA MET A 55 0.32 -11.45 -8.48
C MET A 55 1.83 -11.25 -8.54
N LEU A 56 2.29 -10.00 -8.47
CA LEU A 56 3.70 -9.67 -8.41
C LEU A 56 4.39 -10.30 -7.18
N ALA A 57 3.72 -10.33 -6.03
CA ALA A 57 4.23 -10.98 -4.83
C ALA A 57 4.50 -12.47 -5.04
N TYR A 58 3.58 -13.18 -5.69
CA TYR A 58 3.75 -14.59 -6.05
C TYR A 58 4.91 -14.80 -7.02
N ILE A 59 5.06 -13.92 -8.02
CA ILE A 59 6.16 -14.04 -9.00
C ILE A 59 7.53 -13.80 -8.34
N LEU A 60 7.62 -12.81 -7.43
CA LEU A 60 8.87 -12.45 -6.75
C LEU A 60 9.25 -13.45 -5.67
N ASN A 61 8.27 -14.02 -4.97
CA ASN A 61 8.50 -15.04 -3.95
C ASN A 61 8.41 -16.43 -4.60
N LYS A 62 9.57 -16.95 -5.02
CA LYS A 62 9.71 -18.33 -5.53
C LYS A 62 9.23 -19.41 -4.54
N LYS A 63 9.13 -19.07 -3.25
CA LYS A 63 8.55 -19.89 -2.19
C LYS A 63 7.15 -19.33 -1.88
N SER A 64 6.21 -20.21 -1.51
CA SER A 64 4.82 -19.85 -1.26
C SER A 64 4.65 -18.57 -0.41
N VAL A 65 3.72 -17.71 -0.81
CA VAL A 65 3.39 -16.48 -0.08
C VAL A 65 2.48 -16.83 1.09
N SER A 66 2.84 -16.41 2.31
CA SER A 66 2.00 -16.65 3.48
C SER A 66 0.70 -15.83 3.41
N PHE A 67 -0.37 -16.34 4.03
CA PHE A 67 -1.64 -15.61 4.14
C PHE A 67 -1.46 -14.20 4.73
N LEU A 68 -0.64 -14.07 5.78
CA LEU A 68 -0.35 -12.78 6.40
C LEU A 68 0.28 -11.81 5.40
N GLN A 69 1.26 -12.28 4.61
CA GLN A 69 1.92 -11.45 3.60
C GLN A 69 0.93 -11.02 2.51
N LEU A 70 0.04 -11.91 2.07
CA LEU A 70 -1.04 -11.57 1.15
C LEU A 70 -1.97 -10.50 1.73
N ALA A 71 -2.40 -10.66 2.97
CA ALA A 71 -3.27 -9.70 3.64
C ALA A 71 -2.61 -8.31 3.76
N LEU A 72 -1.33 -8.25 4.14
CA LEU A 72 -0.59 -6.98 4.25
C LEU A 72 -0.43 -6.29 2.89
N ILE A 73 -0.09 -7.05 1.84
CA ILE A 73 0.04 -6.52 0.48
C ILE A 73 -1.32 -6.04 -0.02
N ALA A 74 -2.38 -6.82 0.20
CA ALA A 74 -3.72 -6.49 -0.25
C ALA A 74 -4.22 -5.20 0.41
N LEU A 75 -4.24 -5.16 1.74
CA LEU A 75 -4.75 -4.01 2.51
C LEU A 75 -3.88 -2.77 2.28
N GLY A 76 -2.55 -2.92 2.34
CA GLY A 76 -1.64 -1.80 2.14
C GLY A 76 -1.65 -1.24 0.71
N SER A 77 -1.76 -2.09 -0.31
CA SER A 77 -1.90 -1.63 -1.70
C SER A 77 -3.24 -0.93 -1.91
N MET A 78 -4.33 -1.47 -1.37
CA MET A 78 -5.65 -0.86 -1.48
C MET A 78 -5.65 0.53 -0.84
N THR A 79 -5.11 0.66 0.38
CA THR A 79 -4.92 1.96 1.04
C THR A 79 -4.03 2.90 0.22
N ALA A 80 -2.92 2.41 -0.34
CA ALA A 80 -2.01 3.21 -1.15
C ALA A 80 -2.73 3.81 -2.38
N PHE A 81 -3.43 2.98 -3.14
CA PHE A 81 -4.06 3.40 -4.39
C PHE A 81 -5.30 4.27 -4.17
N LEU A 82 -6.08 4.02 -3.10
CA LEU A 82 -7.16 4.93 -2.71
C LEU A 82 -6.60 6.31 -2.35
N HIS A 83 -5.52 6.37 -1.56
CA HIS A 83 -4.87 7.64 -1.20
C HIS A 83 -4.28 8.37 -2.40
N LEU A 84 -3.58 7.67 -3.29
CA LEU A 84 -3.07 8.26 -4.53
C LEU A 84 -4.22 8.81 -5.37
N GLY A 85 -5.25 8.02 -5.58
CA GLY A 85 -6.38 8.39 -6.42
C GLY A 85 -7.20 9.57 -5.87
N ILE A 86 -7.42 9.64 -4.56
CA ILE A 86 -8.04 10.81 -3.92
C ILE A 86 -7.07 12.00 -3.95
N GLY A 87 -5.78 11.74 -3.73
CA GLY A 87 -4.71 12.73 -3.75
C GLY A 87 -4.60 13.48 -5.07
N LEU A 88 -4.73 12.75 -6.19
CA LEU A 88 -4.74 13.28 -7.55
C LEU A 88 -5.93 14.23 -7.82
N ARG A 89 -6.97 14.23 -6.97
CA ARG A 89 -8.09 15.19 -7.03
C ARG A 89 -7.79 16.51 -6.29
N GLY A 90 -6.50 16.83 -6.09
CA GLY A 90 -6.06 18.06 -5.42
C GLY A 90 -5.87 17.93 -3.90
N ARG A 91 -5.80 16.71 -3.35
CA ARG A 91 -5.54 16.46 -1.92
C ARG A 91 -4.08 16.06 -1.70
N GLY A 92 -3.16 17.03 -1.80
CA GLY A 92 -1.70 16.78 -1.79
C GLY A 92 -1.20 15.92 -0.63
N LEU A 93 -1.75 16.08 0.58
CA LEU A 93 -1.38 15.25 1.73
C LEU A 93 -1.72 13.77 1.51
N LEU A 94 -2.88 13.46 0.92
CA LEU A 94 -3.27 12.07 0.61
C LEU A 94 -2.42 11.51 -0.53
N LEU A 95 -2.00 12.34 -1.49
CA LEU A 95 -1.07 11.90 -2.54
C LEU A 95 0.26 11.45 -1.93
N MET A 96 0.83 12.26 -1.02
CA MET A 96 2.04 11.90 -0.29
C MET A 96 1.84 10.66 0.58
N ASN A 97 0.67 10.52 1.22
CA ASN A 97 0.32 9.32 1.97
C ASN A 97 0.35 8.07 1.09
N GLY A 98 -0.30 8.14 -0.07
CA GLY A 98 -0.31 7.06 -1.05
C GLY A 98 1.09 6.63 -1.47
N LEU A 99 1.98 7.59 -1.76
CA LEU A 99 3.37 7.29 -2.12
C LEU A 99 4.15 6.64 -0.97
N GLY A 100 3.95 7.09 0.28
CA GLY A 100 4.58 6.48 1.45
C GLY A 100 4.15 5.02 1.65
N TYR A 101 2.85 4.73 1.49
CA TYR A 101 2.35 3.35 1.51
C TYR A 101 2.94 2.49 0.40
N VAL A 102 2.99 3.00 -0.84
CA VAL A 102 3.64 2.31 -1.96
C VAL A 102 5.08 1.94 -1.58
N GLY A 103 5.88 2.91 -1.13
CA GLY A 103 7.27 2.69 -0.75
C GLY A 103 7.43 1.61 0.32
N LEU A 104 6.64 1.67 1.40
CA LEU A 104 6.70 0.71 2.50
C LEU A 104 6.22 -0.69 2.10
N ILE A 105 5.20 -0.81 1.25
CA ILE A 105 4.72 -2.10 0.73
C ILE A 105 5.76 -2.74 -0.18
N TYR A 106 6.37 -1.97 -1.09
CA TYR A 106 7.47 -2.50 -1.89
C TYR A 106 8.69 -2.86 -1.04
N ALA A 107 8.95 -2.13 0.05
CA ALA A 107 10.00 -2.51 0.98
C ALA A 107 9.74 -3.86 1.69
N LEU A 108 8.48 -4.21 1.94
CA LEU A 108 8.09 -5.55 2.42
C LEU A 108 8.14 -6.61 1.33
N LEU A 109 7.81 -6.24 0.09
CA LEU A 109 7.67 -7.15 -1.05
C LEU A 109 9.02 -7.61 -1.61
N LEU A 110 9.97 -6.69 -1.73
CA LEU A 110 11.22 -6.93 -2.45
C LEU A 110 12.17 -7.82 -1.63
N PRO A 111 12.72 -8.90 -2.23
CA PRO A 111 13.64 -9.82 -1.56
C PRO A 111 15.07 -9.26 -1.50
N ILE A 112 15.23 -8.00 -1.09
CA ILE A 112 16.53 -7.34 -0.93
C ILE A 112 17.07 -7.69 0.45
N SER A 113 18.27 -8.30 0.53
CA SER A 113 18.85 -8.80 1.80
C SER A 113 18.84 -7.78 2.94
N TYR A 114 19.16 -6.51 2.63
CA TYR A 114 19.11 -5.41 3.60
C TYR A 114 17.71 -5.18 4.17
N LEU A 115 16.69 -5.14 3.32
CA LEU A 115 15.30 -4.93 3.75
C LEU A 115 14.76 -6.16 4.50
N VAL A 116 15.14 -7.37 4.06
CA VAL A 116 14.79 -8.62 4.73
C VAL A 116 15.30 -8.61 6.18
N ALA A 117 16.55 -8.19 6.41
CA ALA A 117 17.14 -8.07 7.74
C ALA A 117 16.46 -6.99 8.61
N LYS A 118 15.80 -6.01 7.99
CA LYS A 118 15.10 -4.90 8.68
C LYS A 118 13.58 -5.03 8.63
N ARG A 119 13.01 -6.20 8.25
CA ARG A 119 11.55 -6.41 8.12
C ARG A 119 10.75 -5.98 9.34
N ILE A 120 11.25 -6.24 10.55
CA ILE A 120 10.57 -5.83 11.78
C ILE A 120 10.42 -4.31 11.88
N TRP A 121 11.43 -3.56 11.46
CA TRP A 121 11.37 -2.10 11.42
C TRP A 121 10.42 -1.60 10.36
N ILE A 122 10.35 -2.27 9.20
CA ILE A 122 9.40 -1.93 8.15
C ILE A 122 7.96 -2.14 8.65
N TYR A 123 7.68 -3.21 9.41
CA TYR A 123 6.36 -3.38 10.04
C TYR A 123 6.04 -2.26 11.03
N TRP A 124 6.98 -1.87 11.89
CA TRP A 124 6.77 -0.76 12.83
C TRP A 124 6.56 0.57 12.11
N LEU A 125 7.33 0.86 11.06
CA LEU A 125 7.19 2.06 10.25
C LEU A 125 5.83 2.08 9.57
N LEU A 126 5.41 0.99 8.93
CA LEU A 126 4.11 0.90 8.27
C LEU A 126 2.96 1.00 9.29
N LEU A 127 3.11 0.42 10.48
CA LEU A 127 2.13 0.55 11.56
C LEU A 127 2.02 2.00 12.05
N GLY A 128 3.14 2.62 12.39
CA GLY A 128 3.16 4.02 12.84
C GLY A 128 2.60 4.96 11.78
N TYR A 129 2.96 4.74 10.51
CA TYR A 129 2.42 5.48 9.38
C TYR A 129 0.90 5.33 9.26
N THR A 130 0.40 4.09 9.38
CA THR A 130 -1.04 3.80 9.31
C THR A 130 -1.81 4.42 10.48
N VAL A 131 -1.24 4.38 11.68
CA VAL A 131 -1.83 5.04 12.85
C VAL A 131 -1.94 6.55 12.62
N VAL A 132 -0.91 7.19 12.07
CA VAL A 132 -0.93 8.62 11.78
C VAL A 132 -2.00 8.97 10.74
N THR A 133 -2.14 8.19 9.65
CA THR A 133 -3.18 8.47 8.65
C THR A 133 -4.59 8.19 9.17
N PHE A 134 -4.75 7.19 10.02
CA PHE A 134 -6.01 6.84 10.66
C PHE A 134 -6.44 7.92 11.66
N VAL A 135 -5.59 8.22 12.65
CA VAL A 135 -5.87 9.23 13.69
C VAL A 135 -5.99 10.63 13.08
N GLY A 136 -5.09 10.98 12.15
CA GLY A 136 -5.10 12.28 11.48
C GLY A 136 -6.41 12.57 10.75
N TYR A 137 -7.08 11.55 10.21
CA TYR A 137 -8.40 11.71 9.61
C TYR A 137 -9.43 12.18 10.66
N PHE A 138 -9.56 11.46 11.77
CA PHE A 138 -10.54 11.80 12.82
C PHE A 138 -10.20 13.10 13.56
N ALA A 139 -8.91 13.46 13.63
CA ALA A 139 -8.47 14.72 14.24
C ALA A 139 -8.81 15.95 13.39
N THR A 140 -8.94 15.79 12.06
CA THR A 140 -9.10 16.92 11.12
C THR A 140 -10.48 17.00 10.48
N HIS A 141 -11.29 15.94 10.54
CA HIS A 141 -12.59 15.88 9.88
C HIS A 141 -13.74 15.87 10.91
N SER A 142 -14.74 16.69 10.65
CA SER A 142 -16.01 16.65 11.39
C SER A 142 -16.89 15.48 10.94
N VAL A 143 -17.80 15.04 11.81
CA VAL A 143 -18.74 13.93 11.57
C VAL A 143 -19.60 14.14 10.32
N SER A 144 -19.87 15.39 9.95
CA SER A 144 -20.62 15.76 8.74
C SER A 144 -19.85 15.50 7.43
N MET A 145 -18.55 15.22 7.50
CA MET A 145 -17.69 14.94 6.33
C MET A 145 -17.48 13.44 6.08
N PHE A 146 -18.21 12.57 6.79
CA PHE A 146 -18.06 11.12 6.65
C PHE A 146 -18.74 10.61 5.39
N SER A 147 -17.98 10.60 4.30
CA SER A 147 -18.39 9.92 3.08
C SER A 147 -18.19 8.41 3.20
N TRP A 148 -18.95 7.65 2.39
CA TRP A 148 -18.78 6.20 2.27
C TRP A 148 -17.32 5.81 1.95
N MET A 149 -16.64 6.55 1.07
CA MET A 149 -15.24 6.31 0.73
C MET A 149 -14.28 6.54 1.89
N ALA A 150 -14.54 7.57 2.70
CA ALA A 150 -13.71 7.86 3.85
C ALA A 150 -13.82 6.73 4.89
N ILE A 151 -15.04 6.28 5.20
CA ILE A 151 -15.29 5.15 6.10
C ILE A 151 -14.61 3.87 5.58
N LEU A 152 -14.79 3.54 4.29
CA LEU A 152 -14.16 2.36 3.67
C LEU A 152 -12.64 2.39 3.84
N THR A 153 -12.01 3.53 3.56
CA THR A 153 -10.55 3.68 3.67
C THR A 153 -10.08 3.46 5.12
N LYS A 154 -10.81 3.98 6.11
CA LYS A 154 -10.47 3.80 7.53
C LYS A 154 -10.64 2.34 7.98
N VAL A 155 -11.65 1.62 7.50
CA VAL A 155 -11.84 0.19 7.79
C VAL A 155 -10.67 -0.64 7.24
N ILE A 156 -10.21 -0.34 6.01
CA ILE A 156 -9.06 -1.03 5.40
C ILE A 156 -7.78 -0.75 6.18
N GLU A 157 -7.52 0.51 6.57
CA GLU A 157 -6.39 0.89 7.42
C GLU A 157 -6.44 0.17 8.78
N LEU A 158 -7.61 0.08 9.41
CA LEU A 158 -7.78 -0.64 10.67
C LEU A 158 -7.45 -2.13 10.53
N GLY A 159 -7.91 -2.76 9.46
CA GLY A 159 -7.53 -4.13 9.11
C GLY A 159 -6.02 -4.29 8.91
N LEU A 160 -5.39 -3.33 8.23
CA LEU A 160 -3.93 -3.30 8.01
C LEU A 160 -3.17 -3.23 9.34
N MET A 161 -3.57 -2.35 10.26
CA MET A 161 -2.98 -2.27 11.60
C MET A 161 -3.09 -3.60 12.35
N GLY A 162 -4.26 -4.25 12.32
CA GLY A 162 -4.46 -5.56 12.95
C GLY A 162 -3.50 -6.62 12.39
N MET A 163 -3.38 -6.71 11.07
CA MET A 163 -2.45 -7.66 10.43
C MET A 163 -0.98 -7.34 10.73
N LEU A 164 -0.61 -6.05 10.80
CA LEU A 164 0.76 -5.64 11.16
C LEU A 164 1.12 -6.07 12.58
N LEU A 165 0.21 -5.91 13.53
CA LEU A 165 0.41 -6.37 14.91
C LEU A 165 0.62 -7.89 14.97
N VAL A 166 -0.15 -8.65 14.20
CA VAL A 166 0.04 -10.11 14.06
C VAL A 166 1.44 -10.42 13.50
N GLY A 167 1.89 -9.71 12.45
CA GLY A 167 3.22 -9.92 11.86
C GLY A 167 4.37 -9.59 12.79
N ILE A 168 4.25 -8.50 13.56
CA ILE A 168 5.22 -8.12 14.60
C ILE A 168 5.30 -9.22 15.66
N TRP A 169 4.15 -9.70 16.14
CA TRP A 169 4.09 -10.75 17.14
C TRP A 169 4.68 -12.08 16.68
N GLN A 170 4.38 -12.51 15.45
CA GLN A 170 4.96 -13.72 14.85
C GLN A 170 6.50 -13.61 14.75
N THR A 171 7.01 -12.45 14.34
CA THR A 171 8.46 -12.23 14.21
C THR A 171 9.17 -12.34 15.56
N ARG A 172 8.58 -11.82 16.64
CA ARG A 172 9.13 -11.90 18.00
C ARG A 172 9.18 -13.33 18.54
N LYS A 173 8.13 -14.12 18.30
CA LYS A 173 8.06 -15.53 18.73
C LYS A 173 9.13 -16.41 18.10
N THR A 174 9.48 -16.16 16.85
CA THR A 174 10.54 -16.91 16.18
C THR A 174 11.91 -16.58 16.78
N ALA A 175 12.17 -15.31 17.08
CA ALA A 175 13.43 -14.88 17.71
C ALA A 175 13.65 -15.52 19.09
N SER A 176 12.61 -15.61 19.93
CA SER A 176 12.73 -16.20 21.27
C SER A 176 13.02 -17.71 21.26
N LYS A 177 12.59 -18.44 20.22
CA LYS A 177 12.84 -19.89 20.11
C LYS A 177 14.29 -20.20 19.76
N THR A 178 14.96 -19.33 19.01
CA THR A 178 16.36 -19.53 18.60
C THR A 178 17.35 -19.29 19.73
N THR A 179 16.96 -18.54 20.77
CA THR A 179 17.84 -18.17 21.90
C THR A 179 17.77 -19.10 23.10
N SER A 180 16.88 -20.11 23.15
CA SER A 180 16.91 -21.11 24.20
C SER A 180 18.04 -22.11 23.93
N PRO A 181 19.15 -22.10 24.70
CA PRO A 181 20.22 -23.06 24.49
C PRO A 181 19.68 -24.46 24.78
N THR A 182 19.90 -25.38 23.84
CA THR A 182 19.85 -26.81 24.13
C THR A 182 20.91 -27.07 25.20
N VAL A 183 20.51 -27.12 26.46
CA VAL A 183 21.35 -27.64 27.53
C VAL A 183 21.43 -29.15 27.26
N THR A 184 22.42 -29.56 26.49
CA THR A 184 22.86 -30.96 26.46
C THR A 184 23.38 -31.29 27.85
N GLN A 185 22.60 -32.07 28.59
CA GLN A 185 23.06 -32.80 29.77
C GLN A 185 23.91 -33.99 29.34
#